data_AF-A0A5J4S632-F1
#
_entry.id   AF-A0A5J4S632-F1
#
_cell.length_a   1.000
_cell.length_b   1.000
_cell.length_c   1.000
_cell.angle_alpha   90.00
_cell.angle_beta   90.00
_cell.angle_gamma   90.00
#
_symmetry.space_group_name_H-M   'P 1'
#
loop_
_entity.id
_entity.type
_entity.pdbx_description
1 polymer ?
#
loop_
_entity_poly.entity_id
_entity_poly.type
_entity_poly.pdbx_seq_one_letter_code
_entity_poly.pdbx_strand_id
1 'polypeptide(L)'
;MLDIESFNPRVIPMTEAKKDIINASRSLLDDVIIKHFKAFQEGVTTPMAEAWKPTEMKLKNYEISIKNVCNKVKKQVSGVRQYVYQLKEEMVKIYESMLDEDAEEKEQEKIENGNEYV
;
A
#
# COMPACT_ATOMS: atom_id res chain seq x y z
N MET A 1 12.58 39.82 3.35
CA MET A 1 13.26 39.32 2.14
C MET A 1 13.07 37.81 2.15
N LEU A 2 12.40 37.25 1.14
CA LEU A 2 12.22 35.79 1.03
C LEU A 2 13.53 35.21 0.46
N ASP A 3 14.17 34.35 1.24
CA ASP A 3 15.41 33.68 0.89
C ASP A 3 15.16 32.67 -0.24
N ILE A 4 15.64 32.98 -1.44
CA ILE A 4 15.47 32.17 -2.66
C ILE A 4 16.58 31.12 -2.76
N GLU A 5 17.63 31.21 -1.94
CA GLU A 5 18.80 30.32 -1.98
C GLU A 5 18.49 28.87 -1.56
N SER A 6 17.42 28.63 -0.81
CA SER A 6 17.00 27.29 -0.39
C SER A 6 16.06 26.60 -1.38
N PHE A 7 15.56 27.29 -2.40
CA PHE A 7 14.60 26.72 -3.34
C PHE A 7 15.32 25.84 -4.37
N ASN A 8 15.24 24.52 -4.17
CA ASN A 8 15.73 23.54 -5.14
C ASN A 8 14.60 23.10 -6.08
N PRO A 9 14.56 23.58 -7.34
CA PRO A 9 13.49 23.23 -8.28
C PRO A 9 13.45 21.75 -8.69
N ARG A 10 14.48 20.95 -8.34
CA ARG A 10 14.47 19.49 -8.53
C ARG A 10 13.77 18.75 -7.39
N VAL A 11 13.55 19.40 -6.25
CA VAL A 11 12.79 18.89 -5.12
C VAL A 11 11.39 19.47 -5.25
N ILE A 12 10.56 18.84 -6.07
CA ILE A 12 9.14 19.18 -6.14
C ILE A 12 8.48 18.53 -4.91
N PRO A 13 8.03 19.33 -3.92
CA PRO A 13 7.39 18.76 -2.75
C PRO A 13 6.10 18.03 -3.15
N MET A 14 5.82 16.91 -2.48
CA MET A 14 4.58 16.16 -2.65
C MET A 14 3.41 17.02 -2.16
N THR A 15 2.66 17.63 -3.07
CA THR A 15 1.51 18.49 -2.71
C THR A 15 0.27 17.65 -2.42
N GLU A 16 -0.61 18.14 -1.54
CA GLU A 16 -1.88 17.49 -1.17
C GLU A 16 -2.71 17.10 -2.40
N ALA A 17 -2.79 17.97 -3.41
CA ALA A 17 -3.48 17.66 -4.67
C ALA A 17 -2.83 16.49 -5.45
N LYS A 18 -1.50 16.35 -5.42
CA LYS A 18 -0.80 15.22 -6.04
C LYS A 18 -1.06 13.92 -5.27
N LYS A 19 -1.16 13.97 -3.94
CA LYS A 19 -1.55 12.84 -3.09
C LYS A 19 -2.98 12.40 -3.37
N ASP A 20 -3.91 13.35 -3.46
CA ASP A 20 -5.31 13.07 -3.77
C ASP A 20 -5.48 12.42 -5.14
N ILE A 21 -4.74 12.87 -6.15
CA ILE A 21 -4.76 12.23 -7.48
C ILE A 21 -4.24 10.79 -7.40
N ILE A 22 -3.17 10.53 -6.64
CA ILE A 22 -2.62 9.18 -6.46
C ILE A 22 -3.60 8.29 -5.69
N ASN A 23 -4.16 8.78 -4.57
CA ASN A 23 -5.13 8.07 -3.76
C ASN A 23 -6.43 7.78 -4.51
N ALA A 24 -6.94 8.75 -5.28
CA ALA A 24 -8.10 8.55 -6.15
C ALA A 24 -7.83 7.56 -7.29
N SER A 25 -6.56 7.34 -7.64
CA SER A 25 -6.13 6.38 -8.65
C SER A 25 -5.81 4.99 -8.06
N ARG A 26 -5.72 4.84 -6.73
CA ARG A 26 -5.47 3.55 -6.06
C ARG A 26 -6.69 2.64 -6.25
N SER A 27 -6.45 1.37 -6.55
CA SER A 27 -7.53 0.39 -6.66
C SER A 27 -8.01 -0.02 -5.27
N LEU A 28 -9.29 -0.37 -5.15
CA LEU A 28 -9.82 -1.01 -3.94
C LEU A 28 -9.05 -2.30 -3.55
N LEU A 29 -8.38 -2.94 -4.51
CA LEU A 29 -7.47 -4.05 -4.22
C LEU A 29 -6.16 -3.56 -3.57
N ASP A 30 -5.60 -2.46 -4.04
CA ASP A 30 -4.37 -1.87 -3.50
C ASP A 30 -4.58 -1.49 -2.04
N ASP A 31 -5.73 -0.91 -1.69
CA ASP A 31 -6.07 -0.58 -0.30
C ASP A 31 -6.08 -1.82 0.61
N VAL A 32 -6.64 -2.93 0.12
CA VAL A 32 -6.66 -4.21 0.84
C VAL A 32 -5.26 -4.77 0.99
N ILE A 33 -4.44 -4.69 -0.06
CA ILE A 33 -3.05 -5.15 -0.03
C ILE A 33 -2.23 -4.32 0.95
N ILE A 34 -2.31 -2.99 0.91
CA ILE A 34 -1.60 -2.08 1.82
C ILE A 34 -2.02 -2.36 3.27
N LYS A 35 -3.34 -2.46 3.54
CA LYS A 35 -3.87 -2.74 4.87
C LYS A 35 -3.39 -4.08 5.45
N HIS A 36 -3.19 -5.08 4.60
CA HIS A 36 -2.78 -6.43 4.97
C HIS A 36 -1.41 -6.82 4.39
N PHE A 37 -0.52 -5.84 4.21
CA PHE A 37 0.71 -6.00 3.43
C PHE A 37 1.59 -7.14 3.95
N LYS A 38 1.89 -7.15 5.25
CA LYS A 38 2.70 -8.21 5.89
C LYS A 38 2.11 -9.60 5.65
N ALA A 39 0.79 -9.74 5.78
CA ALA A 39 0.12 -11.01 5.56
C ALA A 39 0.27 -11.47 4.10
N PHE A 40 0.07 -10.56 3.13
CA PHE A 40 0.26 -10.85 1.70
C PHE A 40 1.71 -11.13 1.32
N GLN A 41 2.67 -10.53 2.01
CA GLN A 41 4.10 -10.81 1.82
C GLN A 41 4.46 -12.23 2.33
N GLU A 42 3.94 -12.64 3.48
CA GLU A 42 4.14 -13.99 4.03
C GLU A 42 3.35 -15.07 3.26
N GLY A 43 2.18 -14.70 2.74
CA GLY A 43 1.29 -15.54 1.95
C GLY A 43 -0.04 -15.80 2.65
N VAL A 44 -1.12 -15.27 2.09
CA VAL A 44 -2.49 -15.34 2.64
C VAL A 44 -3.25 -16.49 2.02
N THR A 45 -4.00 -17.22 2.82
CA THR A 45 -4.84 -18.31 2.32
C THR A 45 -5.93 -17.78 1.39
N THR A 46 -6.25 -18.53 0.33
CA THR A 46 -7.35 -18.18 -0.60
C THR A 46 -8.64 -17.71 0.12
N PRO A 47 -9.19 -18.45 1.11
CA PRO A 47 -10.41 -18.02 1.80
C PRO A 47 -10.23 -16.74 2.63
N MET A 48 -9.05 -16.51 3.22
CA MET A 48 -8.79 -15.29 3.98
C MET A 48 -8.70 -14.08 3.05
N ALA A 49 -8.01 -14.20 1.91
CA ALA A 49 -7.93 -13.13 0.92
C ALA A 49 -9.33 -12.77 0.37
N GLU A 50 -10.18 -13.77 0.11
CA GLU A 50 -11.56 -13.54 -0.32
C GLU A 50 -12.42 -12.85 0.75
N ALA A 51 -12.16 -13.10 2.04
CA ALA A 51 -12.84 -12.43 3.13
C ALA A 51 -12.48 -10.94 3.25
N TRP A 52 -11.30 -10.53 2.75
CA TRP A 52 -10.86 -9.13 2.70
C TRP A 52 -11.29 -8.41 1.42
N LYS A 53 -12.00 -9.09 0.53
CA LYS A 53 -12.53 -8.49 -0.70
C LYS A 53 -13.40 -7.26 -0.36
N PRO A 54 -13.19 -6.12 -1.03
CA PRO A 54 -14.07 -4.96 -0.91
C PRO A 54 -15.52 -5.31 -1.23
N THR A 55 -16.49 -4.78 -0.48
CA THR A 55 -17.92 -5.08 -0.67
C THR A 55 -18.39 -4.72 -2.08
N GLU A 56 -17.88 -3.62 -2.63
CA GLU A 56 -18.23 -3.09 -3.96
C GLU A 56 -17.71 -3.97 -5.11
N MET A 57 -16.69 -4.80 -4.87
CA MET A 57 -16.07 -5.62 -5.92
C MET A 57 -16.74 -7.00 -6.03
N LYS A 58 -17.01 -7.46 -7.25
CA LYS A 58 -17.45 -8.86 -7.48
C LYS A 58 -16.30 -9.83 -7.24
N LEU A 59 -16.59 -11.00 -6.67
CA LEU A 59 -15.58 -12.03 -6.36
C LEU A 59 -14.71 -12.39 -7.57
N LYS A 60 -15.32 -12.60 -8.74
CA LYS A 60 -14.58 -12.89 -9.99
C LYS A 60 -13.59 -11.79 -10.37
N ASN A 61 -13.97 -10.52 -10.20
CA ASN A 61 -13.09 -9.40 -10.51
C ASN A 61 -11.92 -9.34 -9.53
N TYR A 62 -12.20 -9.60 -8.24
CA TYR A 62 -11.17 -9.67 -7.20
C TYR A 62 -10.18 -10.80 -7.49
N GLU A 63 -10.65 -12.00 -7.84
CA GLU A 63 -9.80 -13.13 -8.21
C GLU A 63 -8.92 -12.84 -9.43
N ILE A 64 -9.43 -12.11 -10.43
CA ILE A 64 -8.63 -11.72 -11.61
C ILE A 64 -7.57 -10.71 -11.19
N SER A 65 -7.97 -9.69 -10.43
CA SER A 65 -7.10 -8.59 -10.04
C SER A 65 -5.99 -9.07 -9.11
N ILE A 66 -6.31 -9.87 -8.09
CA ILE A 66 -5.31 -10.39 -7.14
C ILE A 66 -4.30 -11.32 -7.81
N LYS A 67 -4.67 -12.06 -8.87
CA LYS A 67 -3.73 -12.88 -9.66
C LYS A 67 -2.73 -12.06 -10.45
N ASN A 68 -3.05 -10.80 -10.77
CA ASN A 68 -2.10 -9.91 -11.45
C ASN A 68 -1.01 -9.44 -10.49
N VAL A 69 -1.33 -9.26 -9.20
CA VAL A 69 -0.42 -8.70 -8.19
C VAL A 69 0.27 -9.78 -7.35
N CYS A 70 -0.41 -10.90 -7.10
CA CYS A 70 0.07 -12.01 -6.29
C CYS A 70 0.32 -13.28 -7.11
N ASN A 71 1.30 -14.07 -6.68
CA ASN A 71 1.50 -15.45 -7.10
C ASN A 71 0.65 -16.39 -6.26
N LYS A 72 0.01 -17.38 -6.90
CA LYS A 72 -0.70 -18.46 -6.22
C LYS A 72 0.25 -19.64 -5.99
N VAL A 73 0.74 -19.81 -4.76
CA VAL A 73 1.73 -20.83 -4.40
C VAL A 73 1.15 -21.83 -3.39
N LYS A 74 1.64 -23.08 -3.39
CA LYS A 74 1.28 -24.06 -2.36
C LYS A 74 2.24 -23.92 -1.19
N LYS A 75 1.73 -23.63 0.01
CA LYS A 75 2.51 -23.61 1.25
C LYS A 75 1.89 -24.56 2.29
N GLN A 76 2.72 -25.08 3.20
CA GLN A 76 2.23 -25.70 4.42
C GLN A 76 1.87 -24.58 5.40
N VAL A 77 0.60 -24.49 5.74
CA VAL A 77 0.09 -23.56 6.75
C VAL A 77 -0.65 -24.41 7.78
N SER A 78 -0.26 -24.30 9.05
CA SER A 78 -0.83 -25.11 10.13
C SER A 78 -0.81 -26.63 9.88
N GLY A 79 0.27 -27.14 9.27
CA GLY A 79 0.44 -28.57 8.95
C GLY A 79 -0.28 -29.07 7.69
N VAL A 80 -1.17 -28.27 7.10
CA VAL A 80 -1.93 -28.61 5.89
C VAL A 80 -1.34 -27.89 4.67
N ARG A 81 -1.18 -28.60 3.55
CA ARG A 81 -0.79 -27.99 2.27
C ARG A 81 -2.00 -27.30 1.66
N GLN A 82 -1.92 -25.98 1.49
CA GLN A 82 -2.98 -25.18 0.89
C GLN A 82 -2.42 -24.10 -0.02
N TYR A 83 -3.29 -23.58 -0.91
CA TYR A 83 -2.93 -22.50 -1.81
C TYR A 83 -3.03 -21.15 -1.09
N VAL A 84 -1.94 -20.41 -1.16
CA VAL A 84 -1.84 -19.05 -0.65
C VAL A 84 -1.55 -18.08 -1.79
N TYR A 85 -2.11 -16.87 -1.69
CA TYR A 85 -1.72 -15.72 -2.48
C TYR A 85 -0.58 -15.02 -1.77
N GLN A 86 0.56 -14.96 -2.46
CA GLN A 86 1.74 -14.25 -1.98
C GLN A 86 2.08 -13.13 -2.96
N LEU A 87 2.39 -11.93 -2.46
CA LEU A 87 2.79 -10.82 -3.32
C LEU A 87 3.97 -11.21 -4.21
N LYS A 88 3.94 -10.73 -5.45
CA LYS A 88 5.11 -10.80 -6.34
C LYS A 88 6.21 -9.92 -5.77
N GLU A 89 7.47 -10.35 -5.90
CA GLU A 89 8.62 -9.61 -5.38
C GLU A 89 8.72 -8.19 -5.95
N GLU A 90 8.40 -8.01 -7.23
CA GLU A 90 8.33 -6.71 -7.89
C GLU A 90 7.27 -5.80 -7.25
N MET A 91 6.14 -6.37 -6.82
CA MET A 91 5.05 -5.64 -6.17
C MET A 91 5.36 -5.33 -4.71
N VAL A 92 6.07 -6.22 -4.00
CA VAL A 92 6.50 -5.99 -2.61
C VAL A 92 7.27 -4.68 -2.50
N LYS A 93 8.23 -4.43 -3.40
CA LYS A 93 9.04 -3.19 -3.40
C LYS A 93 8.19 -1.94 -3.62
N ILE A 94 7.17 -2.03 -4.48
CA ILE A 94 6.26 -0.91 -4.80
C ILE A 94 5.40 -0.57 -3.57
N TYR A 95 4.81 -1.57 -2.92
CA TYR A 95 3.97 -1.32 -1.75
C TYR A 95 4.79 -0.96 -0.50
N GLU A 96 6.03 -1.48 -0.38
CA GLU A 96 6.95 -1.11 0.70
C GLU A 96 7.35 0.36 0.60
N SER A 97 7.70 0.86 -0.59
CA SER A 97 7.99 2.30 -0.76
C SER A 97 6.77 3.19 -0.49
N MET A 98 5.56 2.74 -0.88
CA MET A 98 4.33 3.46 -0.55
C MET A 98 4.04 3.49 0.96
N LEU A 99 4.41 2.45 1.71
CA LEU A 99 4.26 2.39 3.16
C LEU A 99 5.26 3.29 3.89
N ASP A 100 6.50 3.38 3.39
CA ASP A 100 7.54 4.25 3.96
C ASP A 100 7.24 5.73 3.68
N GLU A 101 6.76 6.09 2.49
CA GLU A 101 6.32 7.46 2.15
C GLU A 101 5.16 7.93 3.06
N ASP A 102 4.18 7.06 3.33
CA ASP A 102 3.07 7.33 4.28
C ASP A 102 3.55 7.45 5.75
N ALA A 103 4.70 6.87 6.10
CA ALA A 103 5.26 6.91 7.46
C ALA A 103 6.09 8.18 7.71
N GLU A 104 6.94 8.56 6.76
CA GLU A 104 7.73 9.80 6.81
C GLU A 104 6.83 11.05 6.87
N GLU A 105 5.67 11.03 6.19
CA GLU A 105 4.70 12.12 6.21
C GLU A 105 3.98 12.27 7.57
N LYS A 106 3.65 11.16 8.25
CA LYS A 106 3.05 11.23 9.60
C LYS A 106 4.03 11.76 10.65
N GLU A 107 5.33 11.64 10.43
CA GLU A 107 6.34 12.26 11.27
C GLU A 107 6.46 13.76 10.98
N GLN A 108 6.43 14.18 9.70
CA GLN A 108 6.44 15.60 9.32
C GLN A 108 5.19 16.36 9.81
N GLU A 109 3.98 15.79 9.68
CA GLU A 109 2.75 16.41 10.21
C GLU A 109 2.76 16.56 11.75
N LYS A 110 3.42 15.65 12.48
CA LYS A 110 3.59 15.78 13.94
C LYS A 110 4.58 16.87 14.32
N ILE A 111 5.61 17.09 13.51
CA ILE A 111 6.60 18.14 13.72
C ILE A 111 5.99 19.51 13.38
N GLU A 112 5.16 19.61 12.34
CA GLU A 112 4.45 20.87 11.99
C GLU A 112 3.33 21.22 12.98
N ASN A 113 2.48 20.25 13.39
CA ASN A 113 1.44 20.50 14.39
C ASN A 113 1.97 20.63 15.84
N GLY A 114 3.22 20.23 16.10
CA GLY A 114 3.88 20.38 17.40
C GLY A 114 4.44 21.78 17.67
N ASN A 115 4.48 22.66 16.66
CA ASN A 115 5.07 23.99 16.75
C ASN A 115 4.05 25.13 16.92
N GLU A 116 2.75 24.83 17.04
CA GLU A 116 1.70 25.83 17.30
C GLU A 116 1.37 25.95 18.81
N TYR A 117 2.36 25.94 19.70
CA TYR A 117 2.22 26.46 21.07
C TYR A 117 3.57 26.90 21.64
N VAL A 118 4.08 28.08 21.23
CA VAL A 118 4.88 28.97 22.09
C VAL A 118 4.57 30.43 21.77
#